data_AF-A0A139AJS4-F1
#
_entry.id   AF-A0A139AJS4-F1
#
_cell.length_a   1.000
_cell.length_b   1.000
_cell.length_c   1.000
_cell.angle_alpha   90.00
_cell.angle_beta   90.00
_cell.angle_gamma   90.00
#
_symmetry.space_group_name_H-M   'P 1'
#
loop_
_entity.id
_entity.type
_entity.pdbx_description
1 polymer ?
#
loop_
_entity_poly.entity_id
_entity_poly.type
_entity_poly.pdbx_seq_one_letter_code
_entity_poly.pdbx_strand_id
1 'polypeptide(L)'
;MNGRRKITIRFIEDRNKRHITFSKRKAGLMKKAYELSTLTGTQVLLLVASETGHVYTFATHKLQALISQPEGKNLIQTCLNAPDE
;
A
#
# COMPACT_ATOMS: atom_id res chain seq x y z
N MET A 1 1.58 -26.17 -15.87
CA MET A 1 1.30 -24.85 -15.24
C MET A 1 1.50 -24.97 -13.74
N ASN A 2 2.47 -24.29 -13.15
CA ASN A 2 2.70 -24.40 -11.71
C ASN A 2 1.76 -23.45 -10.95
N GLY A 3 0.90 -24.02 -10.10
CA GLY A 3 -0.05 -23.27 -9.26
C GLY A 3 0.63 -22.40 -8.19
N ARG A 4 -0.19 -21.76 -7.35
CA ARG A 4 0.29 -20.90 -6.26
C ARG A 4 1.16 -21.72 -5.30
N ARG A 5 2.46 -21.40 -5.25
CA ARG A 5 3.39 -22.02 -4.30
C ARG A 5 3.39 -21.27 -2.97
N LYS A 6 3.49 -22.00 -1.86
CA LYS A 6 3.70 -21.41 -0.53
C LYS A 6 5.06 -20.71 -0.48
N ILE A 7 5.10 -19.53 0.12
CA ILE A 7 6.34 -18.76 0.35
C ILE A 7 6.43 -18.38 1.83
N THR A 8 7.65 -18.26 2.36
CA THR A 8 7.91 -17.77 3.73
C THR A 8 7.64 -16.27 3.81
N ILE A 9 7.09 -15.80 4.94
CA ILE A 9 6.92 -14.37 5.21
C ILE A 9 8.24 -13.81 5.74
N ARG A 10 9.09 -13.36 4.80
CA ARG A 10 10.37 -12.69 5.03
C ARG A 10 10.68 -11.78 3.85
N PHE A 11 11.71 -10.93 3.97
CA PHE A 11 12.18 -10.13 2.85
C PHE A 11 12.56 -11.02 1.65
N ILE A 12 12.18 -10.60 0.44
CA ILE A 12 12.44 -11.35 -0.79
C ILE A 12 13.68 -10.75 -1.44
N GLU A 13 14.84 -11.40 -1.29
CA GLU A 13 16.11 -10.86 -1.82
C GLU A 13 16.10 -10.64 -3.34
N ASP A 14 15.50 -11.57 -4.08
CA ASP A 14 15.39 -11.48 -5.54
C ASP A 14 14.49 -10.31 -5.95
N ARG A 15 15.12 -9.26 -6.50
CA ARG A 15 14.46 -8.01 -6.89
C ARG A 15 13.28 -8.21 -7.86
N ASN A 16 13.42 -9.09 -8.86
CA ASN A 16 12.38 -9.33 -9.83
C ASN A 16 11.17 -10.02 -9.18
N LYS A 17 11.42 -11.05 -8.36
CA LYS A 17 10.37 -11.72 -7.59
C LYS A 17 9.72 -10.76 -6.60
N ARG A 18 10.49 -9.88 -5.96
CA ARG A 18 10.00 -8.86 -5.03
C ARG A 18 9.09 -7.85 -5.72
N HIS A 19 9.51 -7.29 -6.86
CA HIS A 19 8.69 -6.36 -7.66
C HIS A 19 7.37 -6.99 -8.14
N ILE A 20 7.42 -8.24 -8.65
CA ILE A 20 6.21 -8.96 -9.09
C ILE A 20 5.30 -9.22 -7.89
N THR A 21 5.87 -9.63 -6.75
CA THR A 21 5.12 -9.90 -5.52
C THR A 21 4.48 -8.63 -4.97
N PHE A 22 5.22 -7.53 -4.91
CA PHE A 22 4.72 -6.21 -4.53
C PHE A 22 3.51 -5.82 -5.37
N SER A 23 3.64 -5.89 -6.70
CA SER A 23 2.58 -5.51 -7.63
C SER A 23 1.30 -6.33 -7.39
N LYS A 24 1.43 -7.65 -7.27
CA LYS A 24 0.28 -8.56 -7.04
C LYS A 24 -0.34 -8.37 -5.65
N ARG A 25 0.47 -8.29 -4.59
CA ARG A 25 -0.02 -8.14 -3.21
C ARG A 25 -0.66 -6.77 -2.98
N LYS A 26 -0.05 -5.70 -3.49
CA LYS A 26 -0.61 -4.34 -3.45
C LYS A 26 -1.98 -4.30 -4.09
N ALA A 27 -2.14 -4.86 -5.30
CA ALA A 27 -3.44 -4.90 -5.98
C ALA A 27 -4.49 -5.67 -5.16
N GLY A 28 -4.13 -6.84 -4.62
CA GLY A 28 -5.03 -7.63 -3.76
C GLY A 28 -5.42 -6.90 -2.47
N LEU A 29 -4.46 -6.23 -1.83
CA LEU A 29 -4.69 -5.47 -0.59
C LEU A 29 -5.58 -4.24 -0.84
N MET A 30 -5.35 -3.50 -1.92
CA MET A 30 -6.20 -2.38 -2.33
C MET A 30 -7.64 -2.84 -2.58
N LYS A 31 -7.82 -3.97 -3.27
CA LYS A 31 -9.15 -4.57 -3.48
C LYS A 31 -9.82 -4.91 -2.15
N LYS A 32 -9.07 -5.47 -1.18
CA LYS A 32 -9.60 -5.82 0.15
C LYS A 32 -9.99 -4.59 0.96
N ALA A 33 -9.22 -3.51 0.90
CA ALA A 33 -9.56 -2.24 1.55
C ALA A 33 -10.89 -1.68 1.00
N TYR A 34 -11.06 -1.70 -0.32
CA TYR A 34 -12.31 -1.31 -0.99
C TYR A 34 -13.50 -2.21 -0.62
N GLU A 35 -13.31 -3.55 -0.69
CA GLU A 35 -14.34 -4.51 -0.32
C GLU A 35 -14.79 -4.30 1.13
N LEU A 36 -13.83 -4.17 2.07
CA LEU A 36 -14.13 -3.93 3.48
C LEU A 36 -14.94 -2.65 3.67
N SER A 37 -14.45 -1.50 3.17
CA SER A 37 -15.16 -0.24 3.34
C SER A 37 -16.56 -0.25 2.74
N THR A 38 -16.74 -0.94 1.61
CA THR A 38 -18.04 -1.03 0.93
C THR A 38 -19.01 -1.94 1.69
N LEU A 39 -18.54 -3.10 2.17
CA LEU A 39 -19.39 -4.07 2.84
C LEU A 39 -19.84 -3.63 4.24
N THR A 40 -19.01 -2.86 4.95
CA THR A 40 -19.27 -2.50 6.36
C THR A 40 -19.56 -1.02 6.57
N GLY A 41 -19.38 -0.17 5.55
CA GLY A 41 -19.52 1.28 5.67
C GLY A 41 -18.43 1.94 6.53
N THR A 42 -17.38 1.20 6.94
CA THR A 42 -16.31 1.75 7.76
C THR A 42 -15.38 2.66 6.96
N GLN A 43 -14.80 3.67 7.62
CA GLN A 43 -13.76 4.49 7.01
C GLN A 43 -12.43 3.76 7.02
N VAL A 44 -11.72 3.77 5.89
CA VAL A 44 -10.48 3.02 5.68
C VAL A 44 -9.47 3.91 4.95
N LEU A 45 -8.23 3.92 5.43
CA LEU A 45 -7.06 4.49 4.76
C LEU A 45 -6.01 3.40 4.62
N LEU A 46 -5.47 3.25 3.41
CA LEU A 46 -4.35 2.39 3.09
C LEU A 46 -3.33 3.20 2.29
N LEU A 47 -2.07 3.15 2.73
CA LEU A 47 -0.93 3.75 2.05
C LEU A 47 0.15 2.69 1.85
N VAL A 48 0.71 2.62 0.65
CA VAL A 48 1.80 1.72 0.29
C VAL A 48 2.86 2.49 -0.49
N ALA A 49 4.06 2.64 0.06
CA ALA A 49 5.21 3.21 -0.63
C ALA A 49 6.04 2.09 -1.28
N SER A 50 6.51 2.30 -2.51
CA SER A 50 7.41 1.36 -3.20
C SER A 50 8.88 1.74 -3.00
N GLU A 51 9.78 0.80 -3.29
CA GLU A 51 11.23 1.02 -3.37
C GLU A 51 11.63 2.12 -4.37
N THR A 52 10.74 2.50 -5.30
CA THR A 52 10.98 3.57 -6.27
C THR A 52 10.42 4.92 -5.81
N GLY A 53 9.96 5.04 -4.56
CA GLY A 53 9.34 6.27 -4.03
C GLY A 53 7.91 6.54 -4.49
N HIS A 54 7.26 5.60 -5.19
CA HIS A 54 5.85 5.78 -5.58
C HIS A 54 4.94 5.45 -4.41
N VAL A 55 4.02 6.38 -4.10
CA VAL A 55 3.02 6.21 -3.05
C VAL A 55 1.68 5.84 -3.69
N TYR A 56 1.15 4.68 -3.30
CA TYR A 56 -0.17 4.21 -3.71
C TYR A 56 -1.12 4.32 -2.52
N THR A 57 -2.29 4.90 -2.74
CA THR A 57 -3.26 5.15 -1.67
C THR A 57 -4.66 4.66 -2.02
N PHE A 58 -5.40 4.31 -0.97
CA PHE A 58 -6.85 4.15 -0.98
C PHE A 58 -7.38 4.86 0.27
N ALA A 59 -8.38 5.73 0.10
CA ALA A 59 -9.01 6.41 1.21
C ALA A 59 -10.52 6.51 0.97
N THR A 60 -11.30 6.28 2.02
CA THR A 60 -12.73 6.59 2.01
C THR A 60 -12.96 8.09 2.17
N HIS A 61 -14.17 8.58 1.83
CA HIS A 61 -14.47 10.01 1.77
C HIS A 61 -13.99 10.82 2.99
N LYS A 62 -14.23 10.37 4.23
CA LYS A 62 -13.84 11.15 5.42
C LYS A 62 -12.32 11.24 5.60
N LEU A 63 -11.57 10.30 5.03
CA LEU A 63 -10.11 10.22 5.12
C LEU A 63 -9.40 10.76 3.87
N GLN A 64 -10.15 11.12 2.83
CA GLN A 64 -9.60 11.62 1.56
C GLN A 64 -8.68 12.82 1.76
N ALA A 65 -9.02 13.72 2.70
CA ALA A 65 -8.25 14.92 2.99
C ALA A 65 -6.79 14.62 3.36
N LEU A 66 -6.52 13.49 4.04
CA LEU A 66 -5.16 13.10 4.43
C LEU A 66 -4.24 12.83 3.25
N ILE A 67 -4.78 12.48 2.08
CA ILE A 67 -4.00 12.17 0.89
C ILE A 67 -4.18 13.20 -0.23
N SER A 68 -5.21 14.05 -0.17
CA SER A 68 -5.49 15.06 -1.20
C SER A 68 -5.01 16.45 -0.83
N GLN A 69 -5.11 16.84 0.45
CA GLN A 69 -4.75 18.19 0.92
C GLN A 69 -3.24 18.33 1.16
N PRO A 70 -2.69 19.55 1.02
CA PRO A 70 -1.26 19.81 1.22
C PRO A 70 -0.75 19.37 2.59
N GLU A 71 -1.50 19.60 3.67
CA GLU A 71 -1.09 19.29 5.04
C GLU A 71 -0.84 17.78 5.21
N GLY A 72 -1.77 16.96 4.74
CA GLY A 72 -1.65 15.50 4.79
C GLY A 72 -0.54 14.97 3.89
N LYS A 73 -0.41 15.51 2.67
CA LYS A 73 0.68 15.16 1.76
C LYS A 73 2.05 15.49 2.33
N ASN A 74 2.20 16.66 2.94
CA ASN A 74 3.45 17.08 3.57
C ASN A 74 3.83 16.16 4.71
N LEU A 75 2.87 15.79 5.58
CA LEU A 75 3.11 14.85 6.66
C LEU A 75 3.60 13.49 6.13
N ILE A 76 2.92 12.94 5.12
CA ILE A 76 3.32 11.68 4.47
C ILE A 76 4.74 11.79 3.92
N GLN A 77 5.05 12.88 3.21
CA GLN A 77 6.37 13.10 2.61
C GLN A 77 7.46 13.21 3.67
N THR A 78 7.22 13.93 4.77
CA THR A 78 8.16 14.03 5.89
C THR A 78 8.45 12.67 6.49
N CYS A 79 7.43 11.83 6.72
CA CYS A 79 7.62 10.49 7.25
C CYS A 79 8.43 9.60 6.31
N LEU A 80 8.17 9.64 5.00
CA LEU A 80 8.86 8.79 4.02
C LEU A 80 10.29 9.24 3.68
N ASN A 81 10.64 10.48 4.01
CA ASN A 81 11.99 11.03 3.84
C ASN A 81 12.85 10.91 5.11
N ALA A 82 12.28 10.42 6.21
CA ALA A 82 13.05 10.16 7.42
C ALA A 82 14.15 9.11 7.12
N PRO A 83 15.35 9.24 7.71
CA PRO A 83 16.39 8.24 7.54
C PRO A 83 15.92 6.89 8.08
N ASP A 84 16.29 5.81 7.39
CA ASP A 84 16.16 4.45 7.93
C ASP A 84 17.06 4.36 9.17
N GLU A 85 16.48 4.06 10.35
CA GLU A 85 17.24 3.82 11.60
C GLU A 85 18.21 2.62 11.47
#